data_AF-H6SW95-F1
#
_entry.id   AF-H6SW95-F1
#
_cell.length_a   1.000
_cell.length_b   1.000
_cell.length_c   1.000
_cell.angle_alpha   90.00
_cell.angle_beta   90.00
_cell.angle_gamma   90.00
#
_symmetry.space_group_name_H-M   'P 1'
#
loop_
_entity.id
_entity.type
_entity.pdbx_description
1 polymer ?
#
loop_
_entity_poly.entity_id
_entity_poly.type
_entity_poly.pdbx_seq_one_letter_code
_entity_poly.pdbx_strand_id
1 'polypeptide(L)'
;GTELLTKLKEALVDGDESVHLPMTTSCSPGWVKFIEHTFPELLDNVSSCKSPQQMFGTLAKTYYAQKRNLDPKDIVSVSVMPCTAKKFKADRPEMTDSGYKDVDYAITTRELAIMVKQAGLEFLELEDQNFDSLMGDSSGAATIFGA
;
A
#
# COMPACT_ATOMS: atom_id res chain seq x y z
N GLY A 1 -12.58 5.71 2.87
CA GLY A 1 -13.85 6.43 2.73
C GLY A 1 -14.19 7.19 4.00
N THR A 2 -14.20 6.50 5.15
CA THR A 2 -14.60 7.06 6.44
C THR A 2 -13.83 8.32 6.84
N GLU A 3 -12.50 8.35 6.68
CA GLU A 3 -11.68 9.52 7.06
C GLU A 3 -12.17 10.83 6.42
N LEU A 4 -12.45 10.83 5.11
CA LEU A 4 -12.97 12.01 4.43
C LEU A 4 -14.33 12.43 4.98
N LEU A 5 -15.22 11.47 5.19
CA LEU A 5 -16.56 11.74 5.71
C LEU A 5 -16.52 12.31 7.14
N THR A 6 -15.63 11.78 7.98
CA THR A 6 -15.39 12.29 9.33
C THR A 6 -14.86 13.72 9.28
N LYS A 7 -13.80 14.00 8.52
CA LYS A 7 -13.25 15.35 8.37
C LYS A 7 -14.29 16.34 7.84
N LEU A 8 -15.10 15.95 6.86
CA LEU A 8 -16.15 16.81 6.31
C LEU A 8 -17.25 17.11 7.34
N LYS A 9 -17.64 16.12 8.16
CA LYS A 9 -18.60 16.33 9.25
C LYS A 9 -18.05 17.30 10.29
N GLU A 10 -16.83 17.06 10.76
CA GLU A 10 -16.17 17.90 11.77
C GLU A 10 -16.05 19.36 11.30
N ALA A 11 -15.58 19.57 10.07
CA ALA A 11 -15.41 20.90 9.51
C ALA A 11 -16.75 21.62 9.20
N LEU A 12 -17.71 20.93 8.57
CA LEU A 12 -18.90 21.58 8.00
C LEU A 12 -20.15 21.52 8.88
N VAL A 13 -20.23 20.53 9.78
CA VAL A 13 -21.39 20.34 10.66
C VAL A 13 -21.04 20.74 12.09
N ASP A 14 -19.90 20.29 12.59
CA ASP A 14 -19.50 20.54 13.98
C ASP A 14 -18.75 21.88 14.13
N GLY A 15 -18.31 22.49 13.01
CA GLY A 15 -17.69 23.82 12.98
C GLY A 15 -16.24 23.85 13.48
N ASP A 16 -15.53 22.73 13.41
CA ASP A 16 -14.15 22.62 13.84
C ASP A 16 -13.18 23.24 12.81
N GLU A 17 -12.68 24.44 13.11
CA GLU A 17 -11.72 25.17 12.27
C GLU A 17 -10.32 24.55 12.26
N SER A 18 -10.03 23.57 13.13
CA SER A 18 -8.74 22.86 13.13
C SER A 18 -8.63 21.80 12.04
N VAL A 19 -9.75 21.47 11.35
CA VAL A 19 -9.76 20.45 10.31
C VAL A 19 -9.19 20.99 8.99
N HIS A 20 -8.11 20.37 8.52
CA HIS A 20 -7.45 20.74 7.27
C HIS A 20 -8.16 20.13 6.05
N LEU A 21 -8.69 21.02 5.19
CA LEU A 21 -9.28 20.70 3.89
C LEU A 21 -8.62 21.55 2.79
N PRO A 22 -8.55 21.07 1.51
CA PRO A 22 -9.05 19.78 1.02
C PRO A 22 -8.17 18.60 1.46
N MET A 23 -8.75 17.40 1.53
CA MET A 23 -7.97 16.18 1.79
C MET A 23 -7.37 15.64 0.48
N THR A 24 -6.08 15.34 0.48
CA THR A 24 -5.36 14.75 -0.65
C THR A 24 -5.05 13.27 -0.41
N THR A 25 -4.78 12.53 -1.49
CA THR A 25 -4.42 11.12 -1.40
C THR A 25 -2.99 10.94 -0.88
N SER A 26 -2.70 9.81 -0.25
CA SER A 26 -1.39 9.48 0.35
C SER A 26 -0.74 8.23 -0.27
N CYS A 27 -1.39 7.66 -1.28
CA CYS A 27 -1.07 6.35 -1.80
C CYS A 27 0.17 6.33 -2.71
N SER A 28 0.40 7.43 -3.44
CA SER A 28 1.51 7.61 -4.37
C SER A 28 2.75 8.13 -3.63
N PRO A 29 3.84 7.35 -3.56
CA PRO A 29 5.07 7.81 -2.89
C PRO A 29 5.72 9.00 -3.58
N GLY A 30 5.57 9.14 -4.91
CA GLY A 30 6.07 10.30 -5.63
C GLY A 30 5.37 11.58 -5.21
N TRP A 31 4.04 11.52 -5.07
CA TRP A 31 3.24 12.62 -4.54
C TRP A 31 3.61 12.96 -3.09
N VAL A 32 3.68 11.95 -2.21
CA VAL A 32 4.05 12.15 -0.80
C VAL A 32 5.42 12.81 -0.69
N LYS A 33 6.41 12.34 -1.45
CA LYS A 33 7.74 12.97 -1.46
C LYS A 33 7.70 14.40 -1.99
N PHE A 34 6.92 14.66 -3.03
CA PHE A 34 6.77 16.00 -3.60
C PHE A 34 6.17 16.99 -2.58
N ILE A 35 5.09 16.63 -1.89
CA ILE A 35 4.45 17.50 -0.88
C ILE A 35 5.37 17.72 0.33
N GLU A 36 6.06 16.68 0.80
CA GLU A 36 7.06 16.79 1.89
C GLU A 36 8.16 17.82 1.59
N HIS A 37 8.56 17.98 0.32
CA HIS A 37 9.64 18.90 -0.06
C HIS A 37 9.15 20.28 -0.50
N THR A 38 7.99 20.34 -1.15
CA THR A 38 7.54 21.54 -1.87
C THR A 38 6.47 22.31 -1.12
N PHE A 39 5.61 21.61 -0.36
CA PHE A 39 4.49 22.19 0.38
C PHE A 39 4.34 21.52 1.76
N PRO A 40 5.37 21.56 2.62
CA PRO A 40 5.34 20.92 3.93
C PRO A 40 4.21 21.45 4.83
N GLU A 41 3.75 22.68 4.62
CA GLU A 41 2.61 23.28 5.29
C GLU A 41 1.26 22.61 4.97
N LEU A 42 1.19 21.80 3.92
CA LEU A 42 0.01 21.06 3.50
C LEU A 42 0.05 19.57 3.93
N LEU A 43 1.00 19.16 4.78
CA LEU A 43 1.09 17.76 5.20
C LEU A 43 -0.14 17.27 5.96
N ASP A 44 -0.80 18.14 6.75
CA ASP A 44 -2.02 17.78 7.49
C ASP A 44 -3.25 17.59 6.59
N ASN A 45 -3.16 18.04 5.33
CA ASN A 45 -4.14 17.78 4.29
C ASN A 45 -3.97 16.39 3.66
N VAL A 46 -2.86 15.69 3.86
CA VAL A 46 -2.63 14.35 3.32
C VAL A 46 -3.41 13.33 4.14
N SER A 47 -4.13 12.42 3.47
CA SER A 47 -4.83 11.32 4.14
C SER A 47 -3.87 10.51 5.02
N SER A 48 -4.28 10.23 6.26
CA SER A 48 -3.53 9.41 7.22
C SER A 48 -3.44 7.94 6.80
N CYS A 49 -4.26 7.53 5.83
CA CYS A 49 -4.25 6.16 5.31
C CYS A 49 -2.87 5.81 4.74
N LYS A 50 -2.32 4.67 5.15
CA LYS A 50 -1.22 4.01 4.43
C LYS A 50 -1.62 3.72 2.97
N SER A 51 -0.64 3.59 2.07
CA SER A 51 -0.96 3.10 0.70
C SER A 51 -1.36 1.63 0.73
N PRO A 52 -2.09 1.12 -0.28
CA PRO A 52 -2.45 -0.29 -0.37
C PRO A 52 -1.29 -1.26 -0.16
N GLN A 53 -0.11 -0.99 -0.76
CA GLN A 53 1.11 -1.78 -0.53
C GLN A 53 1.47 -1.89 0.96
N GLN A 54 1.44 -0.77 1.69
CA GLN A 54 1.87 -0.72 3.07
C GLN A 54 0.81 -1.29 4.01
N MET A 55 -0.47 -1.00 3.76
CA MET A 55 -1.57 -1.65 4.47
C MET A 55 -1.52 -3.17 4.32
N PHE A 56 -1.32 -3.67 3.10
CA PHE A 56 -1.21 -5.10 2.84
C PHE A 56 0.00 -5.71 3.55
N GLY A 57 1.17 -5.04 3.52
CA GLY A 57 2.36 -5.48 4.23
C GLY A 57 2.13 -5.63 5.74
N THR A 58 1.53 -4.62 6.38
CA THR A 58 1.16 -4.70 7.81
C THR A 58 0.20 -5.86 8.06
N LEU A 59 -0.84 -6.03 7.22
CA LEU A 59 -1.83 -7.11 7.36
C LEU A 59 -1.23 -8.50 7.14
N ALA A 60 -0.25 -8.66 6.24
CA ALA A 60 0.42 -9.92 5.98
C ALA A 60 1.19 -10.43 7.22
N LYS A 61 1.79 -9.51 7.99
CA LYS A 61 2.56 -9.85 9.20
C LYS A 61 1.74 -9.81 10.49
N THR A 62 0.47 -9.42 10.42
CA THR A 62 -0.45 -9.38 11.58
C THR A 62 -1.62 -10.33 11.36
N TYR A 63 -2.62 -9.90 10.58
CA TYR A 63 -3.83 -10.65 10.30
C TYR A 63 -3.55 -12.00 9.62
N TYR A 64 -2.77 -12.02 8.53
CA TYR A 64 -2.48 -13.27 7.81
C TYR A 64 -1.66 -14.24 8.65
N ALA A 65 -0.62 -13.73 9.33
CA ALA A 65 0.20 -14.50 10.26
C ALA A 65 -0.67 -15.20 11.31
N GLN A 66 -1.58 -14.46 11.94
CA GLN A 66 -2.52 -15.00 12.92
C GLN A 66 -3.45 -16.05 12.30
N LYS A 67 -4.03 -15.78 11.12
CA LYS A 67 -4.98 -16.70 10.47
C LYS A 67 -4.32 -17.99 9.98
N ARG A 68 -3.04 -17.96 9.62
CA ARG A 68 -2.27 -19.12 9.17
C ARG A 68 -1.44 -19.77 10.28
N ASN A 69 -1.49 -19.23 11.50
CA ASN A 69 -0.68 -19.69 12.64
C ASN A 69 0.83 -19.70 12.31
N LEU A 70 1.32 -18.63 11.69
CA LEU A 70 2.72 -18.40 11.34
C LEU A 70 3.34 -17.38 12.30
N ASP A 71 4.63 -17.53 12.58
CA ASP A 71 5.39 -16.50 13.25
C ASP A 71 5.66 -15.34 12.26
N PRO A 72 5.27 -14.09 12.56
CA PRO A 72 5.50 -12.95 11.67
C PRO A 72 6.97 -12.75 11.25
N LYS A 73 7.93 -13.19 12.07
CA LYS A 73 9.37 -13.09 11.75
C LYS A 73 9.77 -13.95 10.55
N ASP A 74 9.01 -15.01 10.28
CA ASP A 74 9.27 -15.97 9.22
C ASP A 74 8.56 -15.58 7.91
N ILE A 75 7.80 -14.47 7.91
CA ILE A 75 7.08 -13.97 6.74
C ILE A 75 7.93 -12.95 5.98
N VAL A 76 8.21 -13.26 4.72
CA VAL A 76 8.82 -12.33 3.76
C VAL A 76 7.73 -11.79 2.83
N SER A 77 7.40 -10.50 2.98
CA SER A 77 6.44 -9.77 2.17
C SER A 77 7.14 -9.15 0.97
N VAL A 78 6.83 -9.67 -0.22
CA VAL A 78 7.35 -9.17 -1.51
C VAL A 78 6.21 -8.53 -2.29
N SER A 79 6.35 -7.25 -2.62
CA SER A 79 5.39 -6.51 -3.42
C SER A 79 5.86 -6.35 -4.87
N VAL A 80 4.95 -6.58 -5.82
CA VAL A 80 5.19 -6.34 -7.25
C VAL A 80 4.48 -5.07 -7.65
N MET A 81 5.22 -4.09 -8.16
CA MET A 81 4.71 -2.74 -8.38
C MET A 81 5.07 -2.19 -9.76
N PRO A 82 4.19 -1.44 -10.43
CA PRO A 82 4.52 -0.73 -11.66
C PRO A 82 5.32 0.56 -11.42
N CYS A 83 5.89 0.75 -10.22
CA CYS A 83 6.48 2.02 -9.78
C CYS A 83 7.80 1.77 -9.04
N THR A 84 8.85 2.52 -9.40
CA THR A 84 10.15 2.46 -8.71
C THR A 84 10.13 3.17 -7.35
N ALA A 85 9.36 4.24 -7.21
CA ALA A 85 9.24 4.98 -5.93
C ALA A 85 8.58 4.14 -4.81
N LYS A 86 7.92 3.02 -5.16
CA LYS A 86 7.41 2.07 -4.18
C LYS A 86 8.51 1.30 -3.44
N LYS A 87 9.71 1.17 -4.03
CA LYS A 87 10.91 0.66 -3.35
C LYS A 87 11.30 1.58 -2.20
N PHE A 88 11.46 2.87 -2.50
CA PHE A 88 11.71 3.89 -1.48
C PHE A 88 10.63 3.89 -0.38
N LYS A 89 9.35 3.76 -0.75
CA LYS A 89 8.27 3.67 0.24
C LYS A 89 8.39 2.45 1.16
N ALA A 90 8.83 1.30 0.64
CA ALA A 90 9.03 0.08 1.42
C ALA A 90 10.17 0.21 2.45
N ASP A 91 11.18 1.04 2.12
CA ASP A 91 12.38 1.23 2.94
C ASP A 91 12.28 2.43 3.92
N ARG A 92 11.12 3.09 4.00
CA ARG A 92 10.91 4.18 4.97
C ARG A 92 10.99 3.63 6.41
N PRO A 93 11.82 4.19 7.31
CA PRO A 93 12.04 3.65 8.65
C PRO A 93 10.78 3.48 9.50
N GLU A 94 9.76 4.31 9.25
CA GLU A 94 8.47 4.28 9.96
C GLU A 94 7.49 3.21 9.43
N MET A 95 7.81 2.49 8.36
CA MET A 95 6.93 1.47 7.78
C MET A 95 7.09 0.13 8.50
N THR A 96 6.78 0.13 9.80
CA THR A 96 7.01 -1.00 10.71
C THR A 96 5.87 -1.25 11.70
N ASP A 97 4.62 -0.95 11.34
CA ASP A 97 3.49 -1.04 12.29
C ASP A 97 3.23 -2.48 12.72
N SER A 98 3.63 -3.46 11.91
CA SER A 98 3.57 -4.88 12.27
C SER A 98 4.60 -5.31 13.33
N GLY A 99 5.50 -4.41 13.77
CA GLY A 99 6.67 -4.74 14.60
C GLY A 99 7.87 -5.25 13.80
N TYR A 100 7.69 -5.41 12.49
CA TYR A 100 8.71 -5.77 11.51
C TYR A 100 8.62 -4.78 10.33
N LYS A 101 9.57 -4.82 9.41
CA LYS A 101 9.42 -4.11 8.13
C LYS A 101 8.16 -4.59 7.42
N ASP A 102 7.18 -3.72 7.19
CA ASP A 102 5.86 -4.13 6.70
C ASP A 102 5.94 -4.79 5.31
N VAL A 103 6.81 -4.26 4.44
CA VAL A 103 7.12 -4.83 3.11
C VAL A 103 8.62 -5.01 2.99
N ASP A 104 9.08 -6.25 2.94
CA ASP A 104 10.51 -6.58 2.94
C ASP A 104 11.17 -6.18 1.63
N TYR A 105 10.52 -6.50 0.51
CA TYR A 105 11.01 -6.21 -0.83
C TYR A 105 9.91 -5.63 -1.72
N ALA A 106 10.28 -4.68 -2.57
CA ALA A 106 9.45 -4.22 -3.66
C ALA A 106 10.21 -4.41 -4.98
N ILE A 107 9.62 -5.15 -5.91
CA ILE A 107 10.16 -5.39 -7.25
C ILE A 107 9.24 -4.76 -8.28
N THR A 108 9.82 -4.34 -9.39
CA THR A 108 9.05 -3.79 -10.50
C THR A 108 8.42 -4.89 -11.34
N THR A 109 7.37 -4.55 -12.12
CA THR A 109 6.80 -5.45 -13.14
C THR A 109 7.87 -5.99 -14.11
N ARG A 110 8.89 -5.18 -14.44
CA ARG A 110 10.01 -5.61 -15.28
C ARG A 110 10.91 -6.64 -14.60
N GLU A 111 11.19 -6.47 -13.31
CA GLU A 111 11.99 -7.43 -12.54
C GLU A 111 11.26 -8.77 -12.42
N LEU A 112 9.94 -8.76 -12.15
CA LEU A 112 9.15 -9.98 -12.16
C LEU A 112 9.18 -10.67 -13.54
N ALA A 113 9.01 -9.91 -14.63
CA ALA A 113 9.07 -10.47 -15.98
C ALA A 113 10.43 -11.12 -16.30
N ILE A 114 11.53 -10.57 -15.77
CA ILE A 114 12.87 -11.18 -15.89
C ILE A 114 12.94 -12.48 -15.09
N MET A 115 12.45 -12.51 -13.85
CA MET A 115 12.44 -13.72 -13.01
C MET A 115 11.65 -14.86 -13.67
N VAL A 116 10.48 -14.55 -14.23
CA VAL A 116 9.64 -15.53 -14.97
C VAL A 116 10.42 -16.14 -16.14
N LYS A 117 11.09 -15.31 -16.95
CA LYS A 117 11.93 -15.77 -18.07
C LYS A 117 13.12 -16.61 -17.60
N GLN A 118 13.79 -16.19 -16.52
CA GLN A 118 14.94 -16.90 -15.95
C GLN A 118 14.56 -18.26 -15.35
N ALA A 119 13.32 -18.40 -14.87
CA ALA A 119 12.78 -19.67 -14.40
C ALA A 119 12.42 -20.64 -15.54
N GLY A 120 12.50 -20.22 -16.81
CA GLY A 120 12.14 -21.04 -17.96
C GLY A 120 10.64 -21.27 -18.11
N LEU A 121 9.81 -20.35 -17.58
CA LEU A 121 8.35 -20.44 -17.65
C LEU A 121 7.81 -19.85 -18.95
N GLU A 122 7.03 -20.64 -19.67
CA GLU A 122 6.20 -20.18 -20.80
C GLU A 122 4.93 -19.50 -20.25
N PHE A 123 5.08 -18.24 -19.83
CA PHE A 123 4.03 -17.49 -19.11
C PHE A 123 2.70 -17.42 -19.85
N LEU A 124 2.72 -17.38 -21.19
CA LEU A 124 1.51 -17.30 -22.02
C LEU A 124 0.75 -18.63 -22.12
N GLU A 125 1.37 -19.74 -21.70
CA GLU A 125 0.76 -21.08 -21.70
C GLU A 125 0.22 -21.47 -20.31
N LEU A 126 0.41 -20.63 -19.30
CA LEU A 126 -0.07 -20.90 -17.95
C LEU A 126 -1.59 -20.80 -17.87
N GLU A 127 -2.20 -21.76 -17.19
CA GLU A 127 -3.62 -21.71 -16.85
C GLU A 127 -3.89 -20.65 -15.78
N ASP A 128 -5.02 -19.95 -15.92
CA ASP A 128 -5.49 -19.00 -14.92
C ASP A 128 -5.73 -19.70 -13.57
N GLN A 129 -5.31 -19.05 -12.49
CA GLN A 129 -5.55 -19.51 -11.12
C GLN A 129 -6.18 -18.41 -10.27
N ASN A 130 -6.91 -18.84 -9.24
CA ASN A 130 -7.46 -17.91 -8.26
C ASN A 130 -6.37 -17.43 -7.30
N PHE A 131 -6.54 -16.20 -6.80
CA PHE A 131 -5.75 -15.70 -5.68
C PHE A 131 -6.08 -16.47 -4.38
N ASP A 132 -5.31 -16.22 -3.32
CA ASP A 132 -5.54 -16.86 -2.03
C ASP A 132 -6.88 -16.43 -1.40
N SER A 133 -7.47 -17.32 -0.63
CA SER A 133 -8.81 -17.11 -0.05
C SER A 133 -8.87 -16.16 1.16
N LEU A 134 -7.73 -15.69 1.69
CA LEU A 134 -7.73 -14.82 2.87
C LEU A 134 -7.55 -13.35 2.51
N MET A 135 -6.65 -13.05 1.58
CA MET A 135 -6.28 -11.68 1.22
C MET A 135 -6.19 -11.44 -0.30
N GLY A 136 -6.69 -12.39 -1.11
CA GLY A 136 -6.67 -12.30 -2.57
C GLY A 136 -7.91 -11.68 -3.21
N ASP A 137 -9.01 -11.51 -2.46
CA ASP A 137 -10.25 -10.93 -2.99
C ASP A 137 -10.08 -9.45 -3.36
N SER A 138 -10.66 -9.05 -4.50
CA SER A 138 -10.62 -7.67 -5.00
C SER A 138 -11.98 -7.23 -5.51
N SER A 139 -12.30 -5.94 -5.33
CA SER A 139 -13.51 -5.31 -5.87
C SER A 139 -13.20 -4.50 -7.13
N GLY A 140 -14.22 -4.16 -7.93
CA GLY A 140 -14.04 -3.31 -9.12
C GLY A 140 -13.37 -1.96 -8.81
N ALA A 141 -13.65 -1.37 -7.63
CA ALA A 141 -13.02 -0.13 -7.19
C ALA A 141 -11.52 -0.31 -6.89
N ALA A 142 -11.10 -1.47 -6.39
CA ALA A 142 -9.69 -1.77 -6.14
C ALA A 142 -8.92 -1.99 -7.45
N THR A 143 -9.54 -2.64 -8.44
CA THR A 143 -8.92 -2.92 -9.74
C THR A 143 -8.56 -1.64 -10.51
N ILE A 144 -9.43 -0.62 -10.47
CA ILE A 144 -9.20 0.65 -11.19
C ILE A 144 -8.20 1.59 -10.48
N PHE A 145 -7.60 1.17 -9.35
CA PHE A 145 -6.65 2.01 -8.61
C PHE A 145 -5.38 2.35 -9.39
N GLY A 146 -5.02 1.52 -10.37
CA GLY A 146 -3.84 1.70 -11.20
C GLY A 146 -4.08 2.43 -12.53
N ALA A 147 -5.29 2.94 -12.76
CA ALA A 147 -5.66 3.66 -13.99
C ALA A 147 -5.01 5.05 -14.09
#